data_AF-A0A1H8ASX0-F1
#
_entry.id   AF-A0A1H8ASX0-F1
#
_cell.length_a   1.000
_cell.length_b   1.000
_cell.length_c   1.000
_cell.angle_alpha   90.00
_cell.angle_beta   90.00
_cell.angle_gamma   90.00
#
_symmetry.space_group_name_H-M   'P 1'
#
loop_
_entity.id
_entity.type
_entity.pdbx_description
1 polymer ?
#
loop_
_entity_poly.entity_id
_entity_poly.type
_entity_poly.pdbx_seq_one_letter_code
_entity_poly.pdbx_strand_id
1 'polypeptide(L)'
;MIPMDWIYGLLGGLMIGIAAAIYLLGDGRIMGASGVIAGLWQSVGSTVWQGRALFVVGLVGAPAIAAWAMGGAETNATTNPVLLVLAGLLVGYGTRLGNGCTSGHGVCGMSRLSPRGIAATVTFVAVGVVVMAVGRHVLGVI
;
A
#
# COMPACT_ATOMS: atom_id res chain seq x y z
N MET A 1 -32.12 0.02 -3.15
CA MET A 1 -31.12 -0.70 -3.97
C MET A 1 -29.75 -0.29 -3.47
N ILE A 2 -28.96 -1.23 -2.95
CA ILE A 2 -27.61 -0.93 -2.44
C ILE A 2 -26.73 -0.60 -3.65
N PRO A 3 -25.99 0.52 -3.66
CA PRO A 3 -25.09 0.84 -4.76
C PRO A 3 -24.05 -0.25 -4.94
N MET A 4 -23.80 -0.68 -6.19
CA MET A 4 -22.81 -1.73 -6.50
C MET A 4 -21.41 -1.40 -5.97
N ASP A 5 -21.05 -0.11 -5.93
CA ASP A 5 -19.76 0.36 -5.43
C ASP A 5 -19.52 -0.02 -3.96
N TRP A 6 -20.59 -0.05 -3.15
CA TRP A 6 -20.52 -0.41 -1.73
C TRP A 6 -20.23 -1.90 -1.57
N ILE A 7 -20.81 -2.73 -2.43
CA ILE A 7 -20.58 -4.18 -2.45
C ILE A 7 -19.12 -4.46 -2.83
N TYR A 8 -18.60 -3.78 -3.86
CA TYR A 8 -17.20 -3.91 -4.25
C TYR A 8 -16.23 -3.42 -3.16
N GLY A 9 -16.54 -2.31 -2.51
CA GLY A 9 -15.76 -1.81 -1.37
C GLY A 9 -15.70 -2.82 -0.22
N LEU A 10 -16.84 -3.42 0.13
CA LEU A 10 -16.92 -4.44 1.18
C LEU A 10 -16.13 -5.72 0.81
N LEU A 11 -16.31 -6.22 -0.42
CA LEU A 11 -15.60 -7.39 -0.92
C LEU A 11 -14.08 -7.16 -0.94
N GLY A 12 -13.63 -6.02 -1.45
CA GLY A 12 -12.22 -5.65 -1.47
C GLY A 12 -11.63 -5.53 -0.06
N GLY A 13 -12.36 -4.88 0.86
CA GLY A 13 -11.98 -4.79 2.26
C GLY A 13 -11.85 -6.15 2.94
N LEU A 14 -12.81 -7.05 2.69
CA LEU A 14 -12.79 -8.42 3.21
C LEU A 14 -11.58 -9.20 2.66
N MET A 15 -11.29 -9.10 1.36
CA MET A 15 -10.14 -9.76 0.75
C MET A 15 -8.81 -9.27 1.36
N ILE A 16 -8.63 -7.95 1.51
CA ILE A 16 -7.42 -7.39 2.12
C ILE A 16 -7.29 -7.81 3.59
N GLY A 17 -8.40 -7.80 4.34
CA GLY A 17 -8.43 -8.22 5.74
C GLY A 17 -8.07 -9.68 5.93
N ILE A 18 -8.64 -10.58 5.11
CA ILE A 18 -8.31 -12.02 5.14
C ILE A 18 -6.85 -12.24 4.75
N ALA A 19 -6.36 -11.58 3.70
CA ALA A 19 -4.96 -11.70 3.29
C ALA A 19 -3.99 -11.25 4.42
N ALA A 20 -4.29 -10.14 5.09
CA ALA A 20 -3.53 -9.66 6.23
C ALA A 20 -3.57 -10.63 7.43
N ALA A 21 -4.72 -11.25 7.69
CA ALA A 21 -4.86 -12.26 8.74
C ALA A 21 -4.06 -13.53 8.44
N ILE A 22 -4.10 -14.02 7.20
CA ILE A 22 -3.30 -15.18 6.75
C ILE A 22 -1.81 -14.88 6.90
N TYR A 23 -1.37 -13.68 6.49
CA TYR A 23 0.02 -13.29 6.65
C TYR A 23 0.46 -13.21 8.12
N LEU A 24 -0.40 -12.65 8.98
CA LEU A 24 -0.13 -12.55 10.42
C LEU A 24 -0.12 -13.91 11.12
N LEU A 25 -1.08 -14.79 10.80
CA LEU A 25 -1.23 -16.11 11.42
C LEU A 25 -0.22 -17.14 10.88
N GLY A 26 0.14 -17.04 9.60
CA GLY A 26 1.10 -17.95 8.96
C GLY A 26 2.55 -17.59 9.30
N ASP A 27 2.94 -16.33 9.15
CA ASP A 27 4.33 -15.88 9.32
C ASP A 27 4.59 -15.27 10.72
N GLY A 28 3.55 -15.03 11.53
CA GLY A 28 3.67 -14.35 12.82
C GLY A 28 4.01 -12.85 12.70
N ARG A 29 3.98 -12.28 11.50
CA ARG A 29 4.45 -10.92 11.20
C ARG A 29 3.30 -10.03 10.74
N ILE A 30 3.37 -8.77 11.16
CA ILE A 30 2.41 -7.75 10.70
C ILE A 30 2.65 -7.49 9.20
N MET A 31 1.59 -7.53 8.40
CA MET A 31 1.65 -7.26 6.97
C MET A 31 2.07 -5.81 6.72
N GLY A 32 3.24 -5.60 6.12
CA GLY A 32 3.75 -4.26 5.80
C GLY A 32 4.56 -4.26 4.51
N ALA A 33 3.98 -3.71 3.44
CA ALA A 33 4.58 -3.74 2.10
C ALA A 33 5.99 -3.12 2.06
N SER A 34 6.19 -1.96 2.69
CA SER A 34 7.52 -1.31 2.76
C SER A 34 8.56 -2.14 3.52
N GLY A 35 8.12 -2.91 4.53
CA GLY A 35 8.98 -3.82 5.28
C GLY A 35 9.37 -5.06 4.46
N VAL A 36 8.42 -5.62 3.71
CA VAL A 36 8.64 -6.76 2.81
C VAL A 36 9.61 -6.38 1.70
N ILE A 37 9.37 -5.25 1.01
CA ILE A 37 10.21 -4.76 -0.09
C ILE A 37 11.63 -4.46 0.41
N ALA A 38 11.78 -3.70 1.49
CA ALA A 38 13.09 -3.41 2.05
C ALA A 38 13.78 -4.66 2.66
N GLY A 39 13.00 -5.69 2.94
CA GLY A 39 13.47 -7.00 3.37
C GLY A 39 14.06 -7.86 2.25
N LEU A 40 13.84 -7.52 0.98
CA LEU A 40 14.43 -8.23 -0.16
C LEU A 40 15.93 -7.93 -0.31
N TRP A 41 16.36 -6.75 0.13
CA TRP A 41 17.77 -6.32 0.09
C TRP A 41 18.59 -6.87 1.26
N GLN A 42 17.93 -7.39 2.29
CA GLN A 42 18.61 -7.95 3.46
C GLN A 42 18.91 -9.42 3.22
N SER A 43 20.13 -9.85 3.54
CA SER A 43 20.46 -11.27 3.61
C SER A 43 19.68 -11.90 4.76
N VAL A 44 18.61 -12.61 4.44
CA VAL A 44 17.79 -13.40 5.36
C VAL A 44 17.76 -14.84 4.87
N GLY A 45 17.36 -15.78 5.74
CA GLY A 45 17.24 -17.19 5.37
C GLY A 45 16.41 -17.39 4.08
N SER A 46 16.79 -18.37 3.27
CA SER A 46 16.26 -18.60 1.92
C SER A 46 14.72 -18.70 1.88
N THR A 47 14.11 -19.40 2.83
CA THR A 47 12.64 -19.54 2.95
C THR A 47 11.95 -18.20 3.21
N VAL A 48 12.53 -17.36 4.08
CA VAL A 48 11.96 -16.04 4.42
C VAL A 48 12.08 -15.09 3.22
N TRP A 49 13.21 -15.14 2.50
CA TRP A 49 13.40 -14.36 1.30
C TRP A 49 12.42 -14.75 0.19
N GLN A 50 12.21 -16.06 -0.02
CA GLN A 50 11.23 -16.58 -0.99
C GLN A 50 9.81 -16.10 -0.67
N GLY A 51 9.38 -16.15 0.59
CA GLY A 51 8.06 -15.64 1.00
C GLY A 51 7.88 -14.15 0.70
N ARG A 52 8.91 -13.33 0.96
CA ARG A 52 8.90 -11.90 0.62
C ARG A 52 8.85 -11.66 -0.89
N ALA A 53 9.61 -12.42 -1.67
CA ALA A 53 9.63 -12.32 -3.12
C ALA A 53 8.27 -12.68 -3.71
N LEU A 54 7.67 -13.80 -3.27
CA LEU A 54 6.33 -14.23 -3.68
C LEU A 54 5.26 -13.19 -3.34
N PHE A 55 5.34 -12.56 -2.16
CA PHE A 55 4.44 -11.47 -1.81
C PHE A 55 4.54 -10.30 -2.79
N VAL A 56 5.75 -9.86 -3.14
CA VAL A 56 5.96 -8.74 -4.08
C VAL A 56 5.49 -9.10 -5.49
N VAL A 57 5.77 -10.32 -5.95
CA VAL A 57 5.28 -10.84 -7.23
C VAL A 57 3.75 -10.87 -7.24
N GLY A 58 3.10 -11.31 -6.17
CA GLY A 58 1.64 -11.28 -6.05
C GLY A 58 1.08 -9.86 -6.04
N LEU A 59 1.70 -8.95 -5.28
CA LEU A 59 1.29 -7.55 -5.15
C LEU A 59 1.28 -6.81 -6.49
N VAL A 60 2.27 -7.06 -7.35
CA VAL A 60 2.39 -6.43 -8.67
C VAL A 60 1.68 -7.24 -9.75
N GLY A 61 1.82 -8.56 -9.71
CA GLY A 61 1.33 -9.49 -10.73
C GLY A 61 -0.19 -9.61 -10.74
N ALA A 62 -0.85 -9.66 -9.59
CA ALA A 62 -2.31 -9.79 -9.52
C ALA A 62 -3.04 -8.62 -10.21
N PRO A 63 -2.76 -7.33 -9.90
CA PRO A 63 -3.39 -6.22 -10.61
C PRO A 63 -2.96 -6.13 -12.08
N ALA A 64 -1.72 -6.53 -12.43
CA ALA A 64 -1.28 -6.55 -13.82
C ALA A 64 -2.05 -7.57 -14.67
N ILE A 65 -2.26 -8.78 -14.15
CA ILE A 65 -3.06 -9.83 -14.80
C ILE A 65 -4.51 -9.38 -14.91
N ALA A 66 -5.07 -8.78 -13.86
CA ALA A 66 -6.43 -8.25 -13.89
C ALA A 66 -6.59 -7.14 -14.93
N ALA A 67 -5.65 -6.19 -15.00
CA ALA A 67 -5.66 -5.13 -16.00
C ALA A 67 -5.58 -5.68 -17.43
N TRP A 68 -4.74 -6.69 -17.65
CA TRP A 68 -4.63 -7.35 -18.95
C TRP A 68 -5.93 -8.08 -19.33
N ALA A 69 -6.53 -8.83 -18.39
CA ALA A 69 -7.77 -9.57 -18.61
C ALA A 69 -8.98 -8.66 -18.87
N MET A 70 -9.00 -7.47 -18.28
CA MET A 70 -10.09 -6.49 -18.43
C MET A 70 -9.92 -5.54 -19.63
N GLY A 71 -8.88 -5.73 -20.46
CA GLY A 71 -8.65 -4.92 -21.67
C GLY A 71 -7.95 -3.59 -21.44
N GLY A 72 -7.31 -3.40 -20.28
CA GLY A 72 -6.55 -2.21 -19.92
C GLY A 72 -6.90 -1.67 -18.53
N ALA A 73 -6.02 -0.83 -17.99
CA ALA A 73 -6.28 -0.07 -16.77
C ALA A 73 -6.22 1.42 -17.09
N GLU A 74 -7.35 2.12 -16.92
CA GLU A 74 -7.36 3.58 -16.96
C GLU A 74 -6.66 4.12 -15.72
N THR A 75 -5.39 4.48 -15.88
CA THR A 75 -4.58 5.03 -14.80
C THR A 75 -4.53 6.53 -14.96
N ASN A 76 -5.22 7.25 -14.09
CA ASN A 76 -5.19 8.72 -14.04
C ASN A 76 -3.90 9.21 -13.35
N ALA A 77 -2.74 8.75 -13.84
CA ALA A 77 -1.44 9.17 -13.35
C ALA A 77 -0.91 10.36 -14.17
N THR A 78 -0.15 11.23 -13.52
CA THR A 78 0.59 12.29 -14.21
C THR A 78 1.55 11.69 -15.24
N THR A 79 1.64 12.31 -16.41
CA THR A 79 2.58 11.91 -17.47
C THR A 79 4.01 12.35 -17.17
N ASN A 80 4.23 13.17 -16.13
CA ASN A 80 5.55 13.68 -15.78
C ASN A 80 6.38 12.62 -15.01
N PRO A 81 7.41 12.01 -15.64
CA PRO A 81 8.18 10.96 -14.99
C PRO A 81 9.04 11.49 -13.82
N VAL A 82 9.46 12.75 -13.86
CA VAL A 82 10.25 13.37 -12.78
C VAL A 82 9.42 13.44 -11.51
N LEU A 83 8.14 13.84 -11.63
CA LEU A 83 7.23 13.92 -10.49
C LEU A 83 6.95 12.54 -9.90
N LEU A 84 6.78 11.52 -10.75
CA LEU A 84 6.59 10.13 -10.31
C LEU A 84 7.81 9.59 -9.54
N VAL A 85 9.02 9.82 -10.06
CA VAL A 85 10.26 9.39 -9.40
C VAL A 85 10.44 10.10 -8.06
N LEU A 86 10.26 11.43 -8.02
CA LEU A 86 10.35 12.20 -6.77
C LEU A 86 9.31 11.75 -5.75
N ALA A 87 8.05 11.54 -6.17
CA ALA A 87 7.00 11.03 -5.29
C ALA A 87 7.36 9.65 -4.73
N GLY A 88 7.86 8.74 -5.57
CA GLY A 88 8.31 7.41 -5.15
C GLY A 88 9.43 7.47 -4.10
N LEU A 89 10.44 8.31 -4.32
CA LEU A 89 11.55 8.50 -3.38
C LEU A 89 11.08 9.10 -2.04
N LEU A 90 10.23 10.13 -2.08
CA LEU A 90 9.66 10.76 -0.89
C LEU A 90 8.82 9.78 -0.08
N VAL A 91 7.97 8.98 -0.74
CA VAL A 91 7.18 7.93 -0.08
C VAL A 91 8.09 6.85 0.50
N GLY A 92 9.09 6.39 -0.25
CA GLY A 92 10.07 5.42 0.23
C GLY A 92 10.78 5.89 1.50
N TYR A 93 11.33 7.11 1.46
CA TYR A 93 11.98 7.74 2.61
C TYR A 93 11.01 7.93 3.79
N GLY A 94 9.82 8.46 3.55
CA GLY A 94 8.80 8.71 4.56
C GLY A 94 8.33 7.43 5.27
N THR A 95 8.13 6.33 4.52
CA THR A 95 7.75 5.04 5.12
C THR A 95 8.87 4.43 5.97
N ARG A 96 10.14 4.77 5.69
CA ARG A 96 11.26 4.40 6.56
C ARG A 96 11.32 5.25 7.82
N LEU A 97 11.16 6.56 7.69
CA LEU A 97 11.12 7.47 8.85
C LEU A 97 9.96 7.12 9.80
N GLY A 98 8.78 6.80 9.25
CA GLY A 98 7.60 6.36 9.99
C GLY A 98 7.66 4.92 10.52
N ASN A 99 8.76 4.19 10.27
CA ASN A 99 8.92 2.76 10.58
C ASN A 99 7.73 1.90 10.15
N GLY A 100 7.17 2.18 8.97
CA GLY A 100 5.98 1.51 8.45
C GLY A 100 5.28 2.31 7.35
N CYS A 101 4.31 1.66 6.71
CA CYS A 101 3.44 2.24 5.69
C CYS A 101 1.97 2.07 6.09
N THR A 102 1.04 2.54 5.25
CA THR A 102 -0.40 2.46 5.49
C THR A 102 -0.93 1.02 5.56
N SER A 103 -0.31 0.05 4.89
CA SER A 103 -0.69 -1.38 5.07
C SER A 103 -0.41 -1.88 6.49
N GLY A 104 0.75 -1.53 7.06
CA GLY A 104 1.12 -1.93 8.42
C GLY A 104 0.42 -1.14 9.53
N HIS A 105 0.46 0.20 9.44
CA HIS A 105 -0.15 1.08 10.46
C HIS A 105 -1.66 1.20 10.31
N GLY A 106 -2.16 1.21 9.08
CA GLY A 106 -3.57 1.35 8.77
C GLY A 106 -4.30 0.03 8.87
N VAL A 107 -4.09 -0.89 7.92
CA VAL A 107 -4.84 -2.15 7.86
C VAL A 107 -4.61 -2.98 9.13
N CYS A 108 -3.38 -3.36 9.42
CA CYS A 108 -3.11 -4.19 10.60
C CYS A 108 -3.10 -3.39 11.92
N GLY A 109 -2.56 -2.18 11.92
CA GLY A 109 -2.39 -1.36 13.13
C GLY A 109 -3.69 -0.82 13.70
N MET A 110 -4.64 -0.39 12.86
CA MET A 110 -5.96 0.05 13.33
C MET A 110 -6.82 -1.14 13.76
N SER A 111 -6.73 -2.29 13.08
CA SER A 111 -7.44 -3.52 13.46
C SER A 111 -7.02 -4.03 14.85
N ARG A 112 -5.78 -3.77 15.26
CA ARG A 112 -5.24 -4.09 16.59
C ARG A 112 -5.43 -2.96 17.62
N LEU A 113 -6.20 -1.92 17.29
CA LEU A 113 -6.43 -0.74 18.13
C LEU A 113 -5.13 -0.08 18.64
N SER A 114 -4.06 -0.09 17.82
CA SER A 114 -2.80 0.50 18.23
C SER A 114 -2.85 2.04 18.11
N PRO A 115 -2.63 2.81 19.20
CA PRO A 115 -2.67 4.27 19.15
C PRO A 115 -1.64 4.84 18.16
N ARG A 116 -0.46 4.22 18.10
CA ARG A 116 0.60 4.58 17.15
C ARG A 116 0.17 4.38 15.69
N GLY A 117 -0.47 3.26 15.37
CA GLY A 117 -0.92 2.97 14.00
C GLY A 117 -2.02 3.92 13.55
N ILE A 118 -2.96 4.23 14.44
CA ILE A 118 -4.03 5.21 14.18
C ILE A 118 -3.44 6.60 13.92
N ALA A 119 -2.58 7.09 14.82
CA ALA A 119 -1.96 8.41 14.67
C ALA A 119 -1.13 8.53 13.38
N ALA A 120 -0.35 7.50 13.04
CA ALA A 120 0.43 7.47 11.80
C ALA A 120 -0.49 7.51 10.57
N THR A 121 -1.56 6.72 10.57
CA THR A 121 -2.50 6.64 9.44
C THR A 121 -3.23 7.96 9.23
N VAL A 122 -3.76 8.58 10.29
CA VAL A 122 -4.42 9.89 10.23
C VAL A 122 -3.46 10.94 9.67
N THR A 123 -2.21 10.94 10.13
CA THR A 123 -1.19 11.88 9.64
C THR A 123 -0.91 11.68 8.16
N PHE A 124 -0.70 10.44 7.72
CA PHE A 124 -0.44 10.14 6.30
C PHE A 124 -1.60 10.55 5.40
N VAL A 125 -2.84 10.27 5.80
CA VAL A 125 -4.03 10.64 5.04
C VAL A 125 -4.18 12.16 5.01
N ALA A 126 -4.04 12.84 6.15
CA ALA A 126 -4.15 14.30 6.22
C ALA A 126 -3.12 15.01 5.34
N VAL A 127 -1.85 14.60 5.41
CA VAL A 127 -0.79 15.15 4.57
C VAL A 127 -1.04 14.83 3.10
N GLY A 128 -1.49 13.61 2.77
CA GLY A 128 -1.84 13.24 1.40
C GLY A 128 -2.94 14.13 0.80
N VAL A 129 -3.99 14.42 1.57
CA VAL A 129 -5.06 15.34 1.16
C VAL A 129 -4.50 16.75 0.91
N VAL A 130 -3.66 17.26 1.80
CA VAL A 130 -3.03 18.59 1.64
C VAL A 130 -2.14 18.63 0.41
N VAL A 131 -1.29 17.63 0.21
CA VAL A 131 -0.38 17.55 -0.96
C VAL A 131 -1.18 17.48 -2.26
N MET A 132 -2.26 16.68 -2.31
CA MET A 132 -3.13 16.61 -3.48
C MET A 132 -3.83 17.95 -3.75
N ALA A 133 -4.38 18.59 -2.72
CA ALA A 133 -5.06 19.88 -2.87
C ALA A 133 -4.11 20.97 -3.36
N VAL A 134 -2.91 21.06 -2.78
CA VAL A 134 -1.89 22.03 -3.19
C VAL A 134 -1.36 21.72 -4.60
N GLY A 135 -1.01 20.45 -4.86
CA GLY A 135 -0.49 20.02 -6.15
C GLY A 135 -1.47 20.29 -7.30
N ARG A 136 -2.76 20.07 -7.06
CA ARG A 136 -3.82 20.27 -8.07
C ARG A 136 -4.26 21.71 -8.22
N HIS A 137 -4.54 22.41 -7.12
CA HIS A 137 -5.18 23.74 -7.18
C HIS A 137 -4.19 24.91 -7.16
N VAL A 138 -3.03 24.75 -6.51
CA VAL A 138 -2.05 25.84 -6.37
C VAL A 138 -0.93 25.71 -7.41
N LEU A 139 -0.39 24.50 -7.57
CA LEU A 139 0.77 24.25 -8.42
C LEU A 139 0.43 23.77 -9.83
N GLY A 140 -0.76 23.21 -10.05
CA GLY A 140 -1.21 22.70 -11.36
C GLY A 140 -0.30 21.61 -11.95
N VAL A 141 0.41 20.86 -11.10
CA VAL A 141 1.39 19.83 -11.51
C VAL A 141 0.79 18.42 -11.65
N ILE A 142 -0.43 18.23 -11.15
CA ILE A 142 -1.27 17.02 -11.17
C ILE A 142 -2.73 17.41 -11.39
#